data_AF-A0A9Q9CKH2-F1
#
_entry.id   AF-A0A9Q9CKH2-F1
#
_cell.length_a   1.000
_cell.length_b   1.000
_cell.length_c   1.000
_cell.angle_alpha   90.00
_cell.angle_beta   90.00
_cell.angle_gamma   90.00
#
_symmetry.space_group_name_H-M   'P 1'
#
loop_
_entity.id
_entity.type
_entity.pdbx_description
1 polymer ?
#
loop_
_entity_poly.entity_id
_entity_poly.type
_entity_poly.pdbx_seq_one_letter_code
_entity_poly.pdbx_strand_id
1 'polypeptide(L)'
;MSVINFESTNCKNCYACVRACPVQSIKIKDEQAIIMEDRCIACGLCLKACPKNVKKVETELEKVKSYLNKGEKVAISLAPTCFGVFDVSAQKICGALKKLGCFYVEETAVGALAVTNAYQKIQEEMEETCCITSCCASVNLLIEKHFPKLIPLLIPVLTPLMVHARLLKQKYGHETKVVFIGPCLAKKIEGEEDEFIDAVLTIEELIQWISEEHLDFDQVESMNLDATEQSQRTYPIVGGMSSCFTKRKKNIEIVPVDGIEDCIKVLEGIERREFENCFFEMSACHHSCIGGPAIGDKEVNIFKRKMRIKKYRELNDPNQIPASQTYPLHVNVGRIFKNKYAPILQPSEKEIEQILNHIGKYSSADELNCGSCGYKTCRQKAIAVYNHMAEPSMCLPYMKHKAETYSHVIFDVTPSIILVVNHELTIVDMNPAAQRFFDITKDQAIELPISVFLEEEPFLEVMESKQDLVGLRLTLNNNQTTVIESIIRIEHQEVMLCILHDLTEEIRHEEHLQRLKINAIDMAQQVINKQMIVAQEIASLLGETTAETKVTLTRLKELIQENEV
;
A
#
# COMPACT_ATOMS: atom_id res chain seq x y z
N MET A 1 9.18 15.34 10.82
CA MET A 1 7.80 15.00 10.42
C MET A 1 7.89 14.01 9.26
N SER A 2 6.92 13.12 9.05
CA SER A 2 6.97 12.23 7.88
C SER A 2 6.80 13.06 6.60
N VAL A 3 7.79 13.09 5.72
CA VAL A 3 7.70 13.82 4.43
C VAL A 3 6.71 13.17 3.46
N ILE A 4 6.45 11.87 3.61
CA ILE A 4 5.62 11.08 2.70
C ILE A 4 4.67 10.21 3.52
N ASN A 5 3.36 10.38 3.32
CA ASN A 5 2.33 9.63 4.02
C ASN A 5 1.44 8.86 3.03
N PHE A 6 0.81 7.78 3.54
CA PHE A 6 -0.13 6.98 2.78
C PHE A 6 -1.56 7.34 3.19
N GLU A 7 -2.42 7.66 2.23
CA GLU A 7 -3.87 7.69 2.48
C GLU A 7 -4.42 6.27 2.32
N SER A 8 -5.03 5.75 3.39
CA SER A 8 -5.43 4.34 3.49
C SER A 8 -6.60 3.95 2.59
N THR A 9 -7.44 4.90 2.16
CA THR A 9 -8.75 4.60 1.57
C THR A 9 -8.70 4.07 0.13
N ASN A 10 -7.61 4.31 -0.60
CA ASN A 10 -7.51 3.94 -2.03
C ASN A 10 -6.40 2.94 -2.37
N CYS A 11 -5.64 2.47 -1.38
CA CYS A 11 -4.61 1.45 -1.60
C CYS A 11 -5.24 0.11 -1.99
N LYS A 12 -4.66 -0.58 -2.98
CA LYS A 12 -5.09 -1.92 -3.44
C LYS A 12 -4.01 -2.99 -3.24
N ASN A 13 -3.06 -2.72 -2.33
CA ASN A 13 -2.07 -3.68 -1.84
C ASN A 13 -1.24 -4.37 -2.94
N CYS A 14 -0.97 -3.65 -4.05
CA CYS A 14 -0.18 -4.18 -5.16
C CYS A 14 1.34 -4.29 -4.86
N TYR A 15 1.77 -3.77 -3.71
CA TYR A 15 3.15 -3.74 -3.19
C TYR A 15 4.20 -3.12 -4.14
N ALA A 16 3.78 -2.36 -5.16
CA ALA A 16 4.68 -1.70 -6.09
C ALA A 16 5.65 -0.75 -5.38
N CYS A 17 5.19 -0.08 -4.34
CA CYS A 17 6.03 0.78 -3.53
C CYS A 17 7.10 0.03 -2.74
N VAL A 18 6.79 -1.16 -2.22
CA VAL A 18 7.76 -2.01 -1.50
C VAL A 18 8.84 -2.47 -2.48
N ARG A 19 8.45 -2.95 -3.67
CA ARG A 19 9.40 -3.34 -4.74
C ARG A 19 10.30 -2.19 -5.18
N ALA A 20 9.76 -0.97 -5.27
CA ALA A 20 10.50 0.21 -5.72
C ALA A 20 11.39 0.85 -4.65
N CYS A 21 11.29 0.43 -3.38
CA CYS A 21 12.07 1.02 -2.30
C CYS A 21 13.46 0.37 -2.22
N PRO A 22 14.55 1.10 -2.54
CA PRO A 22 15.89 0.51 -2.62
C PRO A 22 16.46 0.13 -1.24
N VAL A 23 15.94 0.73 -0.17
CA VAL A 23 16.41 0.56 1.21
C VAL A 23 15.41 -0.23 2.09
N GLN A 24 14.37 -0.78 1.47
CA GLN A 24 13.33 -1.57 2.15
C GLN A 24 12.73 -0.85 3.38
N SER A 25 12.45 0.44 3.25
CA SER A 25 11.94 1.30 4.32
C SER A 25 10.41 1.39 4.35
N ILE A 26 9.69 0.45 3.72
CA ILE A 26 8.22 0.41 3.70
C ILE A 26 7.80 -0.91 4.31
N LYS A 27 7.09 -0.83 5.45
CA LYS A 27 6.48 -2.00 6.08
C LYS A 27 5.02 -2.14 5.68
N ILE A 28 4.52 -3.36 5.65
CA ILE A 28 3.08 -3.64 5.53
C ILE A 28 2.57 -4.06 6.91
N LYS A 29 1.53 -3.40 7.38
CA LYS A 29 0.83 -3.73 8.61
C LYS A 29 -0.67 -3.56 8.41
N ASP A 30 -1.44 -4.59 8.73
CA ASP A 30 -2.90 -4.61 8.58
C ASP A 30 -3.28 -4.27 7.13
N GLU A 31 -2.55 -4.86 6.19
CA GLU A 31 -2.62 -4.59 4.75
C GLU A 31 -2.30 -3.15 4.32
N GLN A 32 -1.87 -2.27 5.21
CA GLN A 32 -1.50 -0.89 4.89
C GLN A 32 0.01 -0.71 4.80
N ALA A 33 0.44 0.06 3.81
CA ALA A 33 1.84 0.43 3.67
C ALA A 33 2.18 1.60 4.60
N ILE A 34 3.29 1.49 5.33
CA ILE A 34 3.76 2.49 6.30
C ILE A 34 5.25 2.72 6.06
N ILE A 35 5.69 3.98 6.03
CA ILE A 35 7.10 4.33 5.90
C ILE A 35 7.78 4.22 7.26
N MET A 36 8.92 3.52 7.29
CA MET A 36 9.85 3.50 8.42
C MET A 36 10.80 4.68 8.28
N GLU A 37 10.55 5.75 9.03
CA GLU A 37 11.27 7.03 8.92
C GLU A 37 12.77 6.90 9.23
N ASP A 38 13.10 6.10 10.24
CA ASP A 38 14.46 5.76 10.66
C ASP A 38 15.30 5.17 9.51
N ARG A 39 14.67 4.46 8.57
CA ARG A 39 15.32 3.85 7.40
C ARG A 39 15.13 4.65 6.11
N CYS A 40 14.06 5.42 5.98
CA CYS A 40 13.71 6.14 4.76
C CYS A 40 14.74 7.22 4.40
N ILE A 41 15.08 7.33 3.11
CA ILE A 41 16.01 8.34 2.57
C ILE A 41 15.30 9.44 1.77
N ALA A 42 13.96 9.50 1.87
CA ALA A 42 13.09 10.49 1.23
C ALA A 42 13.34 10.69 -0.28
N CYS A 43 13.64 9.60 -1.01
CA CYS A 43 13.94 9.68 -2.43
C CYS A 43 12.71 9.74 -3.35
N GLY A 44 11.51 9.47 -2.82
CA GLY A 44 10.26 9.56 -3.57
C GLY A 44 10.03 8.50 -4.66
N LEU A 45 10.92 7.51 -4.87
CA LEU A 45 10.70 6.44 -5.86
C LEU A 45 9.40 5.68 -5.61
N CYS A 46 9.04 5.51 -4.34
CA CYS A 46 7.82 4.85 -3.95
C CYS A 46 6.54 5.64 -4.33
N LEU A 47 6.63 6.96 -4.53
CA LEU A 47 5.54 7.79 -5.05
C LEU A 47 5.35 7.50 -6.54
N LYS A 48 6.44 7.61 -7.32
CA LYS A 48 6.46 7.33 -8.76
C LYS A 48 5.98 5.92 -9.12
N ALA A 49 6.28 4.94 -8.27
CA ALA A 49 5.86 3.55 -8.48
C ALA A 49 4.37 3.28 -8.17
N CYS A 50 3.64 4.24 -7.59
CA CYS A 50 2.27 4.02 -7.16
C CYS A 50 1.28 4.30 -8.32
N PRO A 51 0.61 3.29 -8.90
CA PRO A 51 -0.28 3.48 -10.04
C PRO A 51 -1.59 4.22 -9.69
N LYS A 52 -1.93 4.31 -8.40
CA LYS A 52 -3.13 5.00 -7.92
C LYS A 52 -2.84 6.37 -7.33
N ASN A 53 -1.56 6.77 -7.27
CA ASN A 53 -1.10 8.01 -6.65
C ASN A 53 -1.69 8.28 -5.26
N VAL A 54 -1.87 7.24 -4.43
CA VAL A 54 -2.54 7.32 -3.10
C VAL A 54 -1.65 7.87 -2.00
N LYS A 55 -0.49 8.40 -2.37
CA LYS A 55 0.53 8.85 -1.43
C LYS A 55 0.59 10.36 -1.47
N LYS A 56 0.50 10.98 -0.30
CA LYS A 56 0.60 12.43 -0.17
C LYS A 56 1.97 12.82 0.34
N VAL A 57 2.51 13.86 -0.27
CA VAL A 57 3.66 14.58 0.25
C VAL A 57 3.12 15.63 1.21
N GLU A 58 3.69 15.71 2.42
CA GLU A 58 3.31 16.76 3.36
C GLU A 58 3.66 18.13 2.76
N THR A 59 2.63 18.96 2.61
CA THR A 59 2.77 20.25 1.97
C THR A 59 3.02 21.35 2.99
N GLU A 60 3.95 22.25 2.67
CA GLU A 60 4.18 23.47 3.44
C GLU A 60 3.58 24.71 2.75
N LEU A 61 2.75 24.50 1.72
CA LEU A 61 2.18 25.59 0.93
C LEU A 61 1.32 26.52 1.78
N GLU A 62 0.45 25.97 2.63
CA GLU A 62 -0.42 26.76 3.51
C GLU A 62 0.39 27.55 4.56
N LYS A 63 1.52 27.01 5.00
CA LYS A 63 2.47 27.70 5.88
C LYS A 63 3.10 28.90 5.16
N VAL A 64 3.49 28.75 3.89
CA VAL A 64 4.01 29.86 3.07
C VAL A 64 2.93 30.92 2.80
N LYS A 65 1.71 30.52 2.42
CA LYS A 65 0.57 31.44 2.26
C LYS A 65 0.29 32.20 3.56
N SER A 66 0.41 31.55 4.73
CA SER A 66 0.27 32.23 6.01
C SER A 66 1.32 33.32 6.26
N TYR A 67 2.58 33.13 5.85
CA TYR A 67 3.61 34.17 5.97
C TYR A 67 3.27 35.40 5.12
N LEU A 68 2.83 35.16 3.89
CA LEU A 68 2.44 36.21 2.96
C LEU A 68 1.21 36.99 3.45
N ASN A 69 0.19 36.30 3.95
CA ASN A 69 -1.01 36.94 4.51
C ASN A 69 -0.73 37.80 5.75
N LYS A 70 0.34 37.48 6.49
CA LYS A 70 0.80 38.28 7.64
C LYS A 70 1.68 39.47 7.23
N GLY A 71 1.99 39.63 5.95
CA GLY A 71 2.89 40.66 5.45
C GLY A 71 4.36 40.43 5.81
N GLU A 72 4.74 39.19 6.14
CA GLU A 72 6.14 38.86 6.40
C GLU A 72 6.95 38.91 5.09
N LYS A 73 8.21 39.34 5.16
CA LYS A 73 9.11 39.32 4.01
C LYS A 73 9.51 37.89 3.70
N VAL A 74 9.06 37.37 2.56
CA VAL A 74 9.43 36.03 2.08
C VAL A 74 10.53 36.13 1.03
N ALA A 75 11.64 35.43 1.23
CA ALA A 75 12.74 35.27 0.29
C ALA A 75 12.76 33.85 -0.29
N ILE A 76 12.72 33.75 -1.62
CA ILE A 76 12.72 32.48 -2.34
C ILE A 76 14.14 32.08 -2.73
N SER A 77 14.54 30.88 -2.34
CA SER A 77 15.69 30.16 -2.89
C SER A 77 15.21 29.22 -4.00
N LEU A 78 15.31 29.65 -5.26
CA LEU A 78 14.79 28.90 -6.41
C LEU A 78 15.82 27.89 -6.91
N ALA A 79 15.50 26.60 -6.96
CA ALA A 79 16.40 25.59 -7.49
C ALA A 79 16.57 25.74 -9.02
N PRO A 80 17.78 25.63 -9.58
CA PRO A 80 17.98 25.79 -11.02
C PRO A 80 17.18 24.80 -11.88
N THR A 81 16.75 23.67 -11.32
CA THR A 81 15.83 22.71 -11.98
C THR A 81 14.55 23.38 -12.51
N CYS A 82 14.05 24.45 -11.86
CA CYS A 82 12.84 25.16 -12.29
C CYS A 82 12.97 25.67 -13.73
N PHE A 83 14.15 26.13 -14.14
CA PHE A 83 14.42 26.64 -15.49
C PHE A 83 14.50 25.52 -16.56
N GLY A 84 14.59 24.25 -16.14
CA GLY A 84 14.42 23.10 -17.02
C GLY A 84 12.95 22.67 -17.17
N VAL A 85 12.14 22.91 -16.13
CA VAL A 85 10.75 22.45 -16.04
C VAL A 85 9.80 23.42 -16.72
N PHE A 86 9.84 24.70 -16.32
CA PHE A 86 9.00 25.73 -16.90
C PHE A 86 9.53 26.16 -18.28
N ASP A 87 8.65 26.27 -19.27
CA ASP A 87 9.00 26.72 -20.63
C ASP A 87 8.86 28.24 -20.78
N VAL A 88 9.37 28.99 -19.81
CA VAL A 88 9.32 30.46 -19.79
C VAL A 88 10.67 31.01 -19.33
N SER A 89 10.89 32.31 -19.52
CA SER A 89 12.13 32.95 -19.06
C SER A 89 12.21 32.96 -17.53
N ALA A 90 13.43 33.01 -17.00
CA ALA A 90 13.65 33.13 -15.56
C ALA A 90 12.98 34.38 -14.98
N GLN A 91 12.91 35.46 -15.77
CA GLN A 91 12.26 36.71 -15.39
C GLN A 91 10.74 36.57 -15.24
N LYS A 92 10.09 35.74 -16.05
CA LYS A 92 8.66 35.44 -15.91
C LYS A 92 8.38 34.61 -14.67
N ILE A 93 9.27 33.66 -14.31
CA ILE A 93 9.15 32.91 -13.05
C ILE A 93 9.30 33.83 -11.85
N CYS A 94 10.30 34.73 -11.87
CA CYS A 94 10.49 35.73 -10.82
C CYS A 94 9.25 36.64 -10.68
N GLY A 95 8.77 37.20 -11.79
CA GLY A 95 7.56 38.03 -11.80
C GLY A 95 6.34 37.31 -11.23
N ALA A 96 6.19 36.01 -11.50
CA ALA A 96 5.07 35.23 -10.99
C ALA A 96 5.16 35.07 -9.47
N LEU A 97 6.34 34.76 -8.94
CA LEU A 97 6.59 34.67 -7.50
C LEU A 97 6.40 36.03 -6.79
N LYS A 98 6.83 37.13 -7.42
CA LYS A 98 6.62 38.49 -6.90
C LYS A 98 5.12 38.86 -6.90
N LYS A 99 4.38 38.46 -7.94
CA LYS A 99 2.91 38.63 -8.01
C LYS A 99 2.16 37.80 -6.96
N LEU A 100 2.70 36.64 -6.59
CA LEU A 100 2.22 35.84 -5.45
C LEU A 100 2.53 36.49 -4.09
N GLY A 101 3.31 37.57 -4.04
CA GLY A 101 3.63 38.31 -2.82
C GLY A 101 5.02 38.02 -2.26
N CYS A 102 5.85 37.18 -2.91
CA CYS A 102 7.22 36.95 -2.45
C CYS A 102 8.04 38.22 -2.63
N PHE A 103 8.84 38.59 -1.62
CA PHE A 103 9.55 39.87 -1.62
C PHE A 103 10.91 39.78 -2.32
N TYR A 104 11.63 38.67 -2.15
CA TYR A 104 12.92 38.41 -2.79
C TYR A 104 12.91 37.07 -3.51
N VAL A 105 13.58 36.96 -4.65
CA VAL A 105 13.70 35.75 -5.47
C VAL A 105 15.13 35.63 -5.98
N GLU A 106 15.87 34.67 -5.45
CA GLU A 106 17.27 34.41 -5.81
C GLU A 106 17.47 32.95 -6.23
N GLU A 107 18.47 32.70 -7.09
CA GLU A 107 18.82 31.33 -7.47
C GLU A 107 19.59 30.62 -6.35
N THR A 108 19.26 29.35 -6.08
CA THR A 108 20.07 28.48 -5.18
C THR A 108 21.52 28.31 -5.70
N ALA A 109 21.76 28.61 -6.98
CA ALA A 109 23.10 28.67 -7.58
C ALA A 109 24.06 29.62 -6.84
N VAL A 110 23.53 30.67 -6.19
CA VAL A 110 24.30 31.60 -5.34
C VAL A 110 24.99 30.83 -4.21
N GLY A 111 24.24 30.02 -3.45
CA GLY A 111 24.82 29.17 -2.39
C GLY A 111 25.70 28.04 -2.94
N ALA A 112 25.40 27.56 -4.15
CA ALA A 112 26.19 26.54 -4.82
C ALA A 112 27.64 26.98 -5.09
N LEU A 113 27.89 28.28 -5.30
CA LEU A 113 29.24 28.80 -5.52
C LEU A 113 30.16 28.55 -4.31
N ALA A 114 29.67 28.87 -3.11
CA ALA A 114 30.42 28.64 -1.88
C ALA A 114 30.69 27.14 -1.64
N VAL A 115 29.71 26.29 -1.96
CA VAL A 115 29.85 24.83 -1.91
C VAL A 115 30.89 24.31 -2.91
N THR A 116 30.84 24.77 -4.16
CA THR A 116 31.82 24.41 -5.21
C THR A 116 33.23 24.81 -4.80
N ASN A 117 33.41 26.02 -4.25
CA ASN A 117 34.71 26.48 -3.78
C ASN A 117 35.27 25.60 -2.66
N ALA A 118 34.43 25.19 -1.71
CA ALA A 118 34.82 24.29 -0.64
C ALA A 118 35.22 22.90 -1.16
N TYR A 119 34.44 22.33 -2.09
CA TYR A 119 34.77 21.08 -2.74
C TYR A 119 36.05 21.14 -3.56
N GLN A 120 36.27 22.23 -4.30
CA GLN A 120 37.48 22.39 -5.09
C GLN A 120 38.72 22.44 -4.19
N LYS A 121 38.64 23.15 -3.06
CA LYS A 121 39.73 23.18 -2.07
C LYS A 121 40.04 21.77 -1.54
N ILE A 122 39.02 21.01 -1.15
CA ILE A 122 39.18 19.64 -0.66
C ILE A 122 39.76 18.73 -1.74
N GLN A 123 39.33 18.88 -2.99
CA GLN A 123 39.84 18.15 -4.14
C GLN A 123 41.33 18.44 -4.40
N GLU A 124 41.76 19.69 -4.24
CA GLU A 124 43.16 20.09 -4.40
C GLU A 124 44.05 19.52 -3.27
N GLU A 125 43.55 19.54 -2.02
CA GLU A 125 44.27 19.11 -0.81
C GLU A 125 44.26 17.58 -0.57
N MET A 126 43.49 16.80 -1.33
CA MET A 126 43.33 15.35 -1.11
C MET A 126 44.62 14.56 -1.41
N GLU A 127 45.12 13.78 -0.44
CA GLU A 127 46.40 13.05 -0.50
C GLU A 127 46.27 11.53 -0.76
N GLU A 128 45.28 11.10 -1.57
CA GLU A 128 45.05 9.70 -2.03
C GLU A 128 43.97 8.88 -1.28
N THR A 129 42.76 9.44 -1.13
CA THR A 129 41.57 8.74 -0.59
C THR A 129 40.36 8.91 -1.51
N CYS A 130 39.30 8.13 -1.30
CA CYS A 130 38.01 8.42 -1.95
C CYS A 130 37.25 9.49 -1.17
N CYS A 131 36.56 10.39 -1.87
CA CYS A 131 35.68 11.40 -1.27
C CYS A 131 34.31 11.38 -1.95
N ILE A 132 33.25 11.61 -1.19
CA ILE A 132 31.86 11.61 -1.66
C ILE A 132 31.26 12.99 -1.45
N THR A 133 30.63 13.56 -2.48
CA THR A 133 29.95 14.86 -2.37
C THR A 133 28.70 14.77 -1.50
N SER A 134 28.35 15.88 -0.85
CA SER A 134 27.24 15.94 0.10
C SER A 134 26.08 16.83 -0.35
N CYS A 135 26.01 17.20 -1.63
CA CYS A 135 24.92 18.05 -2.16
C CYS A 135 23.55 17.36 -2.16
N CYS A 136 23.52 16.05 -2.37
CA CYS A 136 22.30 15.26 -2.48
C CYS A 136 21.84 14.78 -1.10
N ALA A 137 20.77 15.40 -0.57
CA ALA A 137 20.22 15.07 0.74
C ALA A 137 19.86 13.57 0.89
N SER A 138 19.30 12.95 -0.16
CA SER A 138 19.00 11.51 -0.14
C SER A 138 20.25 10.62 -0.10
N VAL A 139 21.36 11.01 -0.72
CA VAL A 139 22.63 10.27 -0.62
C VAL A 139 23.24 10.43 0.77
N ASN A 140 23.17 11.63 1.35
CA ASN A 140 23.60 11.85 2.73
C ASN A 140 22.82 10.93 3.68
N LEU A 141 21.49 10.90 3.57
CA LEU A 141 20.65 10.00 4.37
C LEU A 141 20.94 8.52 4.11
N LEU A 142 21.25 8.14 2.87
CA LEU A 142 21.66 6.77 2.53
C LEU A 142 22.94 6.38 3.28
N ILE A 143 23.95 7.26 3.30
CA ILE A 143 25.20 7.03 4.00
C ILE A 143 24.98 7.03 5.52
N GLU A 144 24.29 8.02 6.06
CA GLU A 144 24.03 8.12 7.51
C GLU A 144 23.23 6.93 8.07
N LYS A 145 22.27 6.39 7.29
CA LYS A 145 21.33 5.35 7.75
C LYS A 145 21.68 3.92 7.32
N HIS A 146 22.42 3.73 6.22
CA HIS A 146 22.68 2.40 5.65
C HIS A 146 24.18 2.10 5.44
N PHE A 147 25.03 3.12 5.30
CA PHE A 147 26.48 2.96 5.15
C PHE A 147 27.27 3.83 6.15
N PRO A 148 26.98 3.75 7.47
CA PRO A 148 27.54 4.69 8.45
C PRO A 148 29.08 4.62 8.55
N LYS A 149 29.70 3.51 8.14
CA LYS A 149 31.16 3.36 8.07
C LYS A 149 31.82 4.30 7.05
N LEU A 150 31.05 4.77 6.06
CA LEU A 150 31.52 5.65 4.99
C LEU A 150 31.34 7.14 5.32
N ILE A 151 30.73 7.49 6.46
CA ILE A 151 30.59 8.89 6.91
C ILE A 151 31.93 9.67 6.84
N PRO A 152 33.09 9.11 7.24
CA PRO A 152 34.37 9.83 7.15
C PRO A 152 34.78 10.24 5.72
N LEU A 153 34.24 9.56 4.69
CA LEU A 153 34.53 9.87 3.29
C LEU A 153 33.52 10.87 2.70
N LEU A 154 32.41 11.14 3.40
CA LEU A 154 31.43 12.14 2.99
C LEU A 154 31.96 13.54 3.30
N ILE A 155 32.08 14.38 2.28
CA ILE A 155 32.66 15.71 2.41
C ILE A 155 31.81 16.55 3.37
N PRO A 156 32.37 17.08 4.49
CA PRO A 156 31.64 17.74 5.58
C PRO A 156 31.20 19.18 5.23
N VAL A 157 30.46 19.30 4.12
CA VAL A 157 29.99 20.57 3.57
C VAL A 157 28.45 20.56 3.52
N LEU A 158 27.86 21.72 3.78
CA LEU A 158 26.42 21.94 3.69
C LEU A 158 25.95 21.89 2.24
N THR A 159 24.66 21.63 2.06
CA THR A 159 24.10 21.66 0.70
C THR A 159 23.91 23.09 0.21
N PRO A 160 23.83 23.31 -1.11
CA PRO A 160 23.60 24.64 -1.69
C PRO A 160 22.38 25.36 -1.10
N LEU A 161 21.31 24.64 -0.76
CA LEU A 161 20.14 25.18 -0.08
C LEU A 161 20.51 25.76 1.30
N MET A 162 21.12 24.95 2.16
CA MET A 162 21.45 25.36 3.53
C MET A 162 22.41 26.56 3.54
N VAL A 163 23.39 26.57 2.63
CA VAL A 163 24.30 27.71 2.46
C VAL A 163 23.56 28.94 1.96
N HIS A 164 22.68 28.79 0.96
CA HIS A 164 21.92 29.92 0.42
C HIS A 164 20.93 30.50 1.44
N ALA A 165 20.30 29.66 2.26
CA ALA A 165 19.40 30.12 3.31
C ALA A 165 20.11 31.04 4.32
N ARG A 166 21.34 30.67 4.73
CA ARG A 166 22.18 31.50 5.60
C ARG A 166 22.58 32.82 4.95
N LEU A 167 22.93 32.77 3.66
CA LEU A 167 23.23 33.98 2.87
C LEU A 167 22.02 34.92 2.84
N LEU A 168 20.82 34.40 2.53
CA LEU A 168 19.59 35.18 2.51
C LEU A 168 19.28 35.83 3.86
N LYS A 169 19.42 35.09 4.97
CA LYS A 169 19.24 35.63 6.34
C LYS A 169 20.27 36.69 6.68
N GLN A 170 21.52 36.51 6.24
CA GLN A 170 22.58 37.49 6.45
C GLN A 170 22.33 38.80 5.67
N LYS A 171 21.81 38.71 4.44
CA LYS A 171 21.57 39.88 3.58
C LYS A 171 20.26 40.60 3.91
N TYR A 172 19.18 39.86 4.14
CA TYR A 172 17.83 40.41 4.29
C TYR A 172 17.32 40.43 5.73
N GLY A 173 18.11 39.99 6.71
CA GLY A 173 17.72 39.93 8.11
C GLY A 173 17.22 38.54 8.55
N HIS A 174 17.43 38.21 9.82
CA HIS A 174 17.05 36.92 10.39
C HIS A 174 15.53 36.69 10.42
N GLU A 175 14.75 37.77 10.44
CA GLU A 175 13.29 37.78 10.42
C GLU A 175 12.70 37.41 9.05
N THR A 176 13.45 37.57 7.97
CA THR A 176 13.01 37.24 6.60
C THR A 176 12.74 35.75 6.49
N LYS A 177 11.55 35.36 6.03
CA LYS A 177 11.15 33.97 5.85
C LYS A 177 11.79 33.37 4.60
N VAL A 178 12.68 32.39 4.78
CA VAL A 178 13.36 31.74 3.66
C VAL A 178 12.57 30.52 3.20
N VAL A 179 12.17 30.52 1.94
CA VAL A 179 11.40 29.45 1.32
C VAL A 179 12.19 28.86 0.16
N PHE A 180 12.46 27.56 0.21
CA PHE A 180 13.07 26.85 -0.92
C PHE A 180 12.00 26.35 -1.87
N ILE A 181 12.28 26.40 -3.18
CA ILE A 181 11.46 25.74 -4.19
C ILE A 181 12.34 24.83 -5.05
N GLY A 182 12.07 23.51 -5.05
CA GLY A 182 12.89 22.58 -5.82
C GLY A 182 12.34 21.16 -6.01
N PRO A 183 13.11 20.27 -6.65
CA PRO A 183 12.58 19.00 -7.18
C PRO A 183 12.62 17.81 -6.19
N CYS A 184 13.03 18.04 -4.95
CA CYS A 184 13.50 16.99 -4.05
C CYS A 184 12.76 17.00 -2.72
N LEU A 185 12.22 15.84 -2.33
CA LEU A 185 11.53 15.64 -1.06
C LEU A 185 12.47 15.62 0.14
N ALA A 186 13.67 15.05 -0.03
CA ALA A 186 14.68 15.04 1.03
C ALA A 186 15.13 16.46 1.44
N LYS A 187 14.87 17.50 0.64
CA LYS A 187 15.09 18.89 1.06
C LYS A 187 14.10 19.36 2.13
N LYS A 188 12.90 18.78 2.23
CA LYS A 188 11.97 19.04 3.35
C LYS A 188 12.59 18.58 4.68
N ILE A 189 13.33 17.46 4.68
CA ILE A 189 14.10 17.02 5.86
C ILE A 189 15.21 18.03 6.20
N GLU A 190 15.94 18.54 5.20
CA GLU A 190 16.95 19.58 5.46
C GLU A 190 16.35 20.87 6.01
N GLY A 191 15.13 21.23 5.58
CA GLY A 191 14.38 22.35 6.12
C GLY A 191 13.96 22.16 7.59
N GLU A 192 13.74 20.92 8.03
CA GLU A 192 13.51 20.61 9.45
C GLU A 192 14.82 20.61 10.26
N GLU A 193 15.95 20.25 9.65
CA GLU A 193 17.26 20.18 10.32
C GLU A 193 17.93 21.56 10.47
N ASP A 194 17.62 22.53 9.60
CA ASP A 194 18.28 23.85 9.56
C ASP A 194 17.30 24.99 9.84
N GLU A 195 17.50 25.67 10.98
CA GLU A 195 16.66 26.78 11.44
C GLU A 195 16.62 27.99 10.50
N PHE A 196 17.56 28.11 9.55
CA PHE A 196 17.58 29.20 8.58
C PHE A 196 16.59 28.99 7.44
N ILE A 197 15.95 27.82 7.34
CA ILE A 197 14.96 27.47 6.32
C ILE A 197 13.57 27.46 6.95
N ASP A 198 12.70 28.37 6.54
CA ASP A 198 11.36 28.49 7.12
C ASP A 198 10.33 27.57 6.45
N ALA A 199 10.49 27.23 5.17
CA ALA A 199 9.67 26.24 4.45
C ALA A 199 10.35 25.72 3.18
N VAL A 200 9.91 24.56 2.71
CA VAL A 200 10.39 23.87 1.51
C VAL A 200 9.18 23.43 0.67
N LEU A 201 9.03 24.08 -0.48
CA LEU A 201 8.05 23.71 -1.50
C LEU A 201 8.71 22.90 -2.61
N THR A 202 7.96 21.94 -3.13
CA THR A 202 8.33 21.21 -4.33
C THR A 202 7.93 21.99 -5.57
N ILE A 203 8.51 21.64 -6.73
CA ILE A 203 8.10 22.24 -8.01
C ILE A 203 6.66 21.88 -8.34
N GLU A 204 6.21 20.68 -7.95
CA GLU A 204 4.81 20.27 -8.07
C GLU A 204 3.87 21.14 -7.24
N GLU A 205 4.21 21.42 -5.98
CA GLU A 205 3.47 22.36 -5.12
C GLU A 205 3.44 23.78 -5.71
N LEU A 206 4.54 24.26 -6.31
CA LEU A 206 4.55 25.55 -7.01
C LEU A 206 3.61 25.55 -8.23
N ILE A 207 3.60 24.48 -9.02
CA ILE A 207 2.69 24.36 -10.17
C ILE A 207 1.23 24.38 -9.70
N GLN A 208 0.92 23.65 -8.63
CA GLN A 208 -0.41 23.65 -8.02
C GLN A 208 -0.80 25.05 -7.57
N TRP A 209 0.08 25.75 -6.85
CA TRP A 209 -0.18 27.11 -6.36
C TRP A 209 -0.41 28.11 -7.49
N ILE A 210 0.40 28.08 -8.54
CA ILE A 210 0.20 28.92 -9.75
C ILE A 210 -1.16 28.64 -10.39
N SER A 211 -1.59 27.37 -10.43
CA SER A 211 -2.88 26.98 -10.98
C SER A 211 -4.06 27.43 -10.11
N GLU A 212 -3.94 27.33 -8.78
CA GLU A 212 -4.94 27.78 -7.80
C GLU A 212 -5.18 29.29 -7.88
N GLU A 213 -4.11 30.06 -8.09
CA GLU A 213 -4.15 31.53 -8.23
C GLU A 213 -4.46 31.99 -9.67
N HIS A 214 -4.75 31.05 -10.57
CA HIS A 214 -5.03 31.30 -11.99
C HIS A 214 -3.98 32.21 -12.67
N LEU A 215 -2.70 32.01 -12.32
CA LEU A 215 -1.61 32.82 -12.85
C LEU A 215 -1.16 32.37 -14.23
N ASP A 216 -1.38 33.23 -15.21
CA ASP A 216 -0.86 33.08 -16.57
C ASP A 216 0.51 33.75 -16.72
N PHE A 217 1.55 32.96 -16.98
CA PHE A 217 2.91 33.46 -17.18
C PHE A 217 3.02 34.46 -18.35
N ASP A 218 2.16 34.38 -19.36
CA ASP A 218 2.20 35.32 -20.49
C ASP A 218 1.78 36.73 -20.06
N GLN A 219 0.90 36.84 -19.06
CA GLN A 219 0.38 38.11 -18.53
C GLN A 219 1.20 38.68 -17.37
N VAL A 220 2.10 37.89 -16.78
CA VAL A 220 2.97 38.33 -15.68
C VAL A 220 4.06 39.26 -16.20
N GLU A 221 4.34 40.35 -15.49
CA GLU A 221 5.46 41.24 -15.80
C GLU A 221 6.80 40.53 -15.60
N SER A 222 7.72 40.65 -16.56
CA SER A 222 9.06 40.09 -16.46
C SER A 222 9.89 40.89 -15.45
N MET A 223 10.33 40.25 -14.37
CA MET A 223 11.17 40.88 -13.34
C MET A 223 12.51 40.15 -13.20
N ASN A 224 13.61 40.87 -12.97
CA ASN A 224 14.91 40.23 -12.75
C ASN A 224 14.95 39.51 -11.40
N LEU A 225 15.76 38.45 -11.32
CA LEU A 225 16.08 37.83 -10.03
C LEU A 225 16.98 38.78 -9.22
N ASP A 226 16.82 38.76 -7.90
CA ASP A 226 17.53 39.66 -6.99
C ASP A 226 19.03 39.30 -6.87
N ALA A 227 19.40 38.04 -7.13
CA ALA A 227 20.77 37.57 -7.31
C ALA A 227 20.82 36.26 -8.11
N THR A 228 21.88 36.10 -8.90
CA THR A 228 22.11 34.90 -9.71
C THR A 228 23.58 34.49 -9.69
N GLU A 229 23.83 33.24 -10.08
CA GLU A 229 25.20 32.77 -10.29
C GLU A 229 25.26 31.82 -11.49
N GLN A 230 25.63 32.37 -12.65
CA GLN A 230 25.59 31.66 -13.93
C GLN A 230 26.49 30.41 -13.93
N SER A 231 27.66 30.50 -13.29
CA SER A 231 28.68 29.45 -13.32
C SER A 231 28.22 28.14 -12.67
N GLN A 232 27.20 28.19 -11.81
CA GLN A 232 26.73 27.05 -11.01
C GLN A 232 25.39 26.48 -11.49
N ARG A 233 24.80 27.00 -12.58
CA ARG A 233 23.48 26.58 -13.10
C ARG A 233 23.40 25.12 -13.55
N THR A 234 24.54 24.45 -13.78
CA THR A 234 24.61 23.06 -14.21
C THR A 234 24.43 22.04 -13.09
N TYR A 235 24.42 22.44 -11.81
CA TYR A 235 24.22 21.54 -10.66
C TYR A 235 23.10 20.48 -10.83
N PRO A 236 21.94 20.76 -11.45
CA PRO A 236 20.86 19.78 -11.57
C PRO A 236 21.10 18.60 -12.51
N ILE A 237 22.15 18.62 -13.33
CA ILE A 237 22.45 17.56 -14.31
C ILE A 237 23.62 16.69 -13.84
N VAL A 238 23.70 15.45 -14.33
CA VAL A 238 24.81 14.52 -14.02
C VAL A 238 26.16 15.12 -14.43
N GLY A 239 27.13 15.13 -13.50
CA GLY A 239 28.45 15.76 -13.70
C GLY A 239 28.40 17.29 -13.67
N GLY A 240 27.23 17.84 -13.35
CA GLY A 240 26.94 19.26 -13.43
C GLY A 240 27.68 20.06 -12.38
N MET A 241 27.80 19.52 -11.16
CA MET A 241 28.54 20.17 -10.07
C MET A 241 30.04 20.17 -10.38
N SER A 242 30.62 19.02 -10.72
CA SER A 242 32.05 18.93 -11.02
C SER A 242 32.46 19.72 -12.27
N SER A 243 31.55 19.91 -13.24
CA SER A 243 31.78 20.82 -14.37
C SER A 243 31.94 22.30 -13.98
N CYS A 244 31.57 22.67 -12.76
CA CYS A 244 31.74 24.02 -12.22
C CYS A 244 33.15 24.27 -11.65
N PHE A 245 33.97 23.22 -11.48
CA PHE A 245 35.35 23.36 -11.00
C PHE A 245 36.20 24.12 -12.03
N THR A 246 36.94 25.12 -11.53
CA THR A 246 37.90 25.91 -12.32
C THR A 246 39.27 25.25 -12.39
N LYS A 247 39.62 24.47 -11.36
CA LYS A 247 40.85 23.69 -11.27
C LYS A 247 40.51 22.25 -10.91
N ARG A 248 41.28 21.31 -11.46
CA ARG A 248 41.15 19.88 -11.18
C ARG A 248 42.54 19.29 -10.99
N LYS A 249 42.77 18.66 -9.83
CA LYS A 249 43.96 17.82 -9.61
C LYS A 249 43.96 16.63 -10.58
N LYS A 250 45.03 16.49 -11.37
CA LYS A 250 45.14 15.50 -12.46
C LYS A 250 45.09 14.04 -12.00
N ASN A 251 45.53 13.76 -10.77
CA ASN A 251 45.61 12.40 -10.24
C ASN A 251 44.30 11.95 -9.56
N ILE A 252 43.23 12.75 -9.63
CA ILE A 252 41.93 12.42 -9.04
C ILE A 252 40.93 12.21 -10.16
N GLU A 253 40.34 11.03 -10.19
CA GLU A 253 39.26 10.71 -11.11
C GLU A 253 37.93 11.20 -10.52
N ILE A 254 37.24 12.10 -11.22
CA ILE A 254 35.91 12.53 -10.82
C ILE A 254 34.88 11.62 -11.47
N VAL A 255 34.08 10.95 -10.64
CA VAL A 255 33.11 9.95 -11.09
C VAL A 255 31.70 10.44 -10.75
N PRO A 256 30.95 10.96 -11.75
CA PRO A 256 29.53 11.24 -11.58
C PRO A 256 28.74 9.93 -11.52
N VAL A 257 27.91 9.80 -10.49
CA VAL A 257 27.05 8.63 -10.25
C VAL A 257 25.64 9.13 -9.99
N ASP A 258 24.67 8.62 -10.74
CA ASP A 258 23.28 8.97 -10.55
C ASP A 258 22.37 7.73 -10.48
N GLY A 259 21.30 7.82 -9.71
CA GLY A 259 20.43 6.69 -9.41
C GLY A 259 20.87 5.94 -8.15
N ILE A 260 19.89 5.58 -7.32
CA ILE A 260 20.14 5.01 -5.99
C ILE A 260 20.84 3.66 -6.06
N GLU A 261 20.46 2.83 -7.05
CA GLU A 261 21.05 1.50 -7.21
C GLU A 261 22.54 1.58 -7.53
N ASP A 262 22.95 2.48 -8.42
CA ASP A 262 24.36 2.67 -8.77
C ASP A 262 25.11 3.39 -7.64
N CYS A 263 24.45 4.31 -6.92
CA CYS A 263 24.99 4.86 -5.69
C CYS A 263 25.31 3.75 -4.67
N ILE A 264 24.39 2.81 -4.44
CA ILE A 264 24.59 1.68 -3.52
C ILE A 264 25.77 0.81 -3.97
N LYS A 265 25.84 0.44 -5.26
CA LYS A 265 26.97 -0.36 -5.80
C LYS A 265 28.32 0.32 -5.59
N VAL A 266 28.39 1.64 -5.79
CA VAL A 266 29.61 2.41 -5.57
C VAL A 266 29.97 2.44 -4.08
N LEU A 267 29.01 2.67 -3.18
CA LEU A 267 29.25 2.63 -1.73
C LEU A 267 29.74 1.24 -1.28
N GLU A 268 29.14 0.16 -1.76
CA GLU A 268 29.60 -1.21 -1.50
C GLU A 268 31.03 -1.44 -2.01
N GLY A 269 31.36 -0.95 -3.21
CA GLY A 269 32.72 -1.04 -3.76
C GLY A 269 33.74 -0.22 -2.97
N ILE A 270 33.34 0.94 -2.44
CA ILE A 270 34.18 1.74 -1.52
C ILE A 270 34.44 0.96 -0.21
N GLU A 271 33.42 0.31 0.38
CA GLU A 271 33.63 -0.55 1.56
C GLU A 271 34.58 -1.71 1.29
N ARG A 272 34.54 -2.27 0.07
CA ARG A 272 35.45 -3.32 -0.40
C ARG A 272 36.82 -2.80 -0.85
N ARG A 273 37.06 -1.49 -0.79
CA ARG A 273 38.31 -0.81 -1.20
C ARG A 273 38.66 -1.05 -2.68
N GLU A 274 37.65 -1.04 -3.55
CA GLU A 274 37.82 -1.22 -5.00
C GLU A 274 38.29 0.04 -5.75
N PHE A 275 38.25 1.19 -5.08
CA PHE A 275 38.53 2.50 -5.68
C PHE A 275 39.66 3.21 -4.94
N GLU A 276 40.51 3.87 -5.72
CA GLU A 276 41.60 4.73 -5.24
C GLU A 276 41.54 6.06 -6.00
N ASN A 277 41.84 7.16 -5.31
CA ASN A 277 41.90 8.49 -5.93
C ASN A 277 40.61 8.95 -6.63
N CYS A 278 39.43 8.53 -6.14
CA CYS A 278 38.15 8.89 -6.74
C CYS A 278 37.41 10.00 -5.96
N PHE A 279 36.87 10.96 -6.71
CA PHE A 279 35.95 11.99 -6.21
C PHE A 279 34.54 11.72 -6.76
N PHE A 280 33.67 11.17 -5.93
CA PHE A 280 32.34 10.74 -6.35
C PHE A 280 31.32 11.89 -6.25
N GLU A 281 30.82 12.33 -7.41
CA GLU A 281 29.65 13.22 -7.49
C GLU A 281 28.38 12.36 -7.51
N MET A 282 27.74 12.17 -6.35
CA MET A 282 26.61 11.24 -6.21
C MET A 282 25.26 11.94 -6.18
N SER A 283 24.30 11.44 -6.95
CA SER A 283 22.91 11.91 -6.97
C SER A 283 21.93 10.75 -6.90
N ALA A 284 21.00 10.77 -5.94
CA ALA A 284 20.05 9.67 -5.76
C ALA A 284 19.10 9.47 -6.94
N CYS A 285 18.73 10.54 -7.64
CA CYS A 285 17.78 10.46 -8.76
C CYS A 285 18.51 10.12 -10.06
N HIS A 286 17.91 9.27 -10.90
CA HIS A 286 18.35 9.12 -12.28
C HIS A 286 18.23 10.46 -13.02
N HIS A 287 19.25 10.77 -13.81
CA HIS A 287 19.53 12.06 -14.43
C HIS A 287 19.73 13.22 -13.45
N SER A 288 20.12 12.94 -12.19
CA SER A 288 20.28 13.95 -11.14
C SER A 288 18.98 14.72 -10.84
N CYS A 289 19.07 15.95 -10.33
CA CYS A 289 17.92 16.70 -9.80
C CYS A 289 16.85 17.02 -10.85
N ILE A 290 17.17 17.02 -12.16
CA ILE A 290 16.15 17.17 -13.23
C ILE A 290 15.22 15.97 -13.37
N GLY A 291 15.61 14.81 -12.83
CA GLY A 291 14.79 13.60 -12.71
C GLY A 291 14.18 13.43 -11.31
N GLY A 292 14.21 14.48 -10.48
CA GLY A 292 13.70 14.47 -9.11
C GLY A 292 12.25 13.98 -9.01
N PRO A 293 11.84 13.43 -7.85
CA PRO A 293 10.51 12.89 -7.65
C PRO A 293 9.41 13.95 -7.61
N ALA A 294 9.72 15.19 -7.25
CA ALA A 294 8.74 16.22 -6.93
C ALA A 294 8.72 17.37 -7.96
N ILE A 295 8.70 16.99 -9.24
CA ILE A 295 8.64 17.91 -10.38
C ILE A 295 7.22 17.98 -10.97
N GLY A 296 6.34 17.05 -10.59
CA GLY A 296 5.02 16.84 -11.19
C GLY A 296 5.10 16.10 -12.53
N ASP A 297 3.98 15.47 -12.90
CA ASP A 297 3.79 14.83 -14.20
C ASP A 297 3.54 15.89 -15.28
N LYS A 298 4.64 16.37 -15.88
CA LYS A 298 4.57 17.06 -17.17
C LYS A 298 5.36 16.26 -18.18
N GLU A 299 4.69 15.94 -19.30
CA GLU A 299 5.12 15.23 -20.52
C GLU A 299 6.45 15.72 -21.15
N VAL A 300 7.09 16.73 -20.55
CA VAL A 300 8.39 17.24 -20.96
C VAL A 300 9.44 16.17 -20.72
N ASN A 301 9.87 15.57 -21.83
CA ASN A 301 11.00 14.67 -21.90
C ASN A 301 12.22 15.21 -21.12
N ILE A 302 12.85 14.36 -20.31
CA ILE A 302 13.95 14.75 -19.43
C ILE A 302 15.16 15.33 -20.17
N PHE A 303 15.43 14.87 -21.39
CA PHE A 303 16.51 15.41 -22.22
C PHE A 303 16.21 16.82 -22.71
N LYS A 304 14.93 17.16 -22.95
CA LYS A 304 14.51 18.54 -23.23
C LYS A 304 14.76 19.44 -22.02
N ARG A 305 14.49 18.96 -20.79
CA ARG A 305 14.83 19.68 -19.55
C ARG A 305 16.33 19.91 -19.43
N LYS A 306 17.15 18.88 -19.71
CA LYS A 306 18.62 18.99 -19.75
C LYS A 306 19.11 20.04 -20.76
N MET A 307 18.53 20.06 -21.96
CA MET A 307 18.85 21.07 -22.99
C MET A 307 18.48 22.49 -22.53
N ARG A 308 17.32 22.67 -21.89
CA ARG A 308 16.90 23.97 -21.32
C ARG A 308 17.87 24.46 -20.24
N ILE A 309 18.30 23.58 -19.33
CA ILE A 309 19.31 23.92 -18.30
C ILE A 309 20.63 24.37 -18.94
N LYS A 310 21.12 23.64 -19.95
CA LYS A 310 22.35 24.01 -20.68
C LYS A 310 22.21 25.36 -21.36
N LYS A 311 21.09 25.60 -22.06
CA LYS A 311 20.79 26.90 -22.68
C LYS A 311 20.72 28.01 -21.65
N TYR A 312 20.06 27.78 -20.51
CA TYR A 312 19.94 28.75 -19.42
C TYR A 312 21.29 29.11 -18.79
N ARG A 313 22.22 28.15 -18.72
CA ARG A 313 23.60 28.40 -18.31
C ARG A 313 24.32 29.35 -19.27
N GLU A 314 24.07 29.26 -20.57
CA GLU A 314 24.70 30.12 -21.59
C GLU A 314 24.11 31.53 -21.65
N LEU A 315 22.90 31.74 -21.13
CA LEU A 315 22.27 33.05 -21.06
C LEU A 315 23.05 33.98 -20.11
N ASN A 316 23.79 34.90 -20.71
CA ASN A 316 24.43 36.01 -20.03
C ASN A 316 23.48 37.21 -20.06
N ASP A 317 23.02 37.64 -18.89
CA ASP A 317 22.21 38.85 -18.74
C ASP A 317 23.08 39.91 -18.07
N PRO A 318 23.53 40.94 -18.79
CA PRO A 318 24.43 41.96 -18.25
C PRO A 318 23.79 42.79 -17.13
N ASN A 319 22.47 42.71 -16.93
CA ASN A 319 21.77 43.37 -15.83
C ASN A 319 21.65 42.49 -14.57
N GLN A 320 22.14 41.25 -14.60
CA GLN A 320 22.15 40.38 -13.41
C GLN A 320 23.35 40.69 -12.53
N ILE A 321 23.10 40.79 -11.22
CA ILE A 321 24.13 41.02 -10.21
C ILE A 321 24.73 39.66 -9.82
N PRO A 322 26.02 39.41 -10.08
CA PRO A 322 26.66 38.15 -9.70
C PRO A 322 26.68 37.94 -8.18
N ALA A 323 26.62 36.68 -7.73
CA ALA A 323 26.71 36.33 -6.32
C ALA A 323 27.97 36.89 -5.65
N SER A 324 29.10 36.89 -6.38
CA SER A 324 30.39 37.42 -5.91
C SER A 324 30.41 38.92 -5.61
N GLN A 325 29.46 39.69 -6.16
CA GLN A 325 29.29 41.12 -5.87
C GLN A 325 28.24 41.38 -4.78
N THR A 326 27.44 40.36 -4.45
CA THR A 326 26.26 40.49 -3.58
C THR A 326 26.50 39.94 -2.18
N TYR A 327 27.37 38.94 -2.05
CA TYR A 327 27.60 38.21 -0.81
C TYR A 327 29.07 38.12 -0.44
N PRO A 328 29.42 38.24 0.85
CA PRO A 328 30.72 37.83 1.32
C PRO A 328 30.79 36.30 1.20
N LEU A 329 31.63 35.79 0.30
CA LEU A 329 31.80 34.34 0.05
C LEU A 329 32.42 33.57 1.24
N HIS A 330 32.58 34.22 2.40
CA HIS A 330 33.05 33.65 3.65
C HIS A 330 31.87 33.29 4.55
N VAL A 331 31.10 32.27 4.15
CA VAL A 331 30.08 31.65 5.01
C VAL A 331 30.61 30.35 5.56
N ASN A 332 30.24 30.02 6.80
CA ASN A 332 30.54 28.70 7.36
C ASN A 332 29.74 27.63 6.60
N VAL A 333 30.47 26.88 5.77
CA VAL A 333 29.93 25.79 4.96
C VAL A 333 30.03 24.43 5.65
N GLY A 334 30.55 24.35 6.87
CA GLY A 334 30.77 23.08 7.57
C GLY A 334 29.48 22.36 7.96
N ARG A 335 29.44 21.04 7.76
CA ARG A 335 28.36 20.15 8.18
C ARG A 335 28.92 18.98 8.97
N ILE A 336 28.20 18.57 10.02
CA ILE A 336 28.48 17.34 10.77
C ILE A 336 27.43 16.30 10.38
N PHE A 337 27.87 15.17 9.87
CA PHE A 337 27.02 14.00 9.60
C PHE A 337 27.01 13.08 10.81
N LYS A 338 25.87 12.44 11.06
CA LYS A 338 25.66 11.57 12.22
C LYS A 338 25.36 10.15 11.77
N ASN A 339 25.83 9.17 12.53
CA ASN A 339 25.38 7.80 12.36
C ASN A 339 23.90 7.70 12.79
N LYS A 340 23.02 7.46 11.82
CA LYS A 340 21.57 7.29 11.98
C LYS A 340 21.14 5.84 11.70
N TYR A 341 22.08 4.89 11.69
CA TYR A 341 21.81 3.49 11.40
C TYR A 341 20.89 2.86 12.46
N ALA A 342 19.77 2.32 11.99
CA ALA A 342 18.82 1.56 12.80
C ALA A 342 18.94 0.06 12.46
N PRO A 343 19.51 -0.76 13.37
CA PRO A 343 19.69 -2.19 13.13
C PRO A 343 18.34 -2.91 13.07
N ILE A 344 18.23 -3.90 12.19
CA ILE A 344 17.17 -4.90 12.20
C ILE A 344 17.68 -6.18 12.86
N LEU A 345 16.79 -6.91 13.52
CA LEU A 345 17.14 -8.20 14.12
C LEU A 345 17.49 -9.19 13.01
N GLN A 346 18.59 -9.91 13.21
CA GLN A 346 19.00 -11.01 12.34
C GLN A 346 18.52 -12.31 12.97
N PRO A 347 17.45 -12.94 12.44
CA PRO A 347 17.00 -14.23 12.92
C PRO A 347 18.05 -15.31 12.65
N SER A 348 18.02 -16.35 13.47
CA SER A 348 18.74 -17.61 13.22
C SER A 348 18.20 -18.32 11.98
N GLU A 349 19.01 -19.20 11.37
CA GLU A 349 18.56 -20.03 10.24
C GLU A 349 17.29 -20.84 10.57
N LYS A 350 17.17 -21.33 11.81
CA LYS A 350 16.00 -22.07 12.26
C LYS A 350 14.72 -21.21 12.26
N GLU A 351 14.82 -19.95 12.67
CA GLU A 351 13.68 -19.02 12.65
C GLU A 351 13.30 -18.65 11.21
N ILE A 352 14.29 -18.49 10.32
CA ILE A 352 14.05 -18.27 8.88
C ILE A 352 13.32 -19.47 8.28
N GLU A 353 13.80 -20.69 8.53
CA GLU A 353 13.18 -21.94 8.06
C GLU A 353 11.75 -22.09 8.56
N GLN A 354 11.48 -21.77 9.84
CA GLN A 354 10.12 -21.81 10.40
C GLN A 354 9.16 -20.89 9.63
N ILE A 355 9.60 -19.67 9.31
CA ILE A 355 8.78 -18.72 8.53
C ILE A 355 8.59 -19.20 7.10
N LEU A 356 9.64 -19.74 6.47
CA LEU A 356 9.57 -20.29 5.11
C LEU A 356 8.61 -21.48 5.02
N ASN A 357 8.69 -22.41 5.97
CA ASN A 357 7.78 -23.55 6.07
C ASN A 357 6.33 -23.09 6.22
N HIS A 358 6.07 -22.04 7.01
CA HIS A 358 4.71 -21.49 7.18
C HIS A 358 4.10 -20.94 5.89
N ILE A 359 4.93 -20.49 4.93
CA ILE A 359 4.49 -20.03 3.61
C ILE A 359 4.63 -21.11 2.52
N GLY A 360 4.74 -22.39 2.92
CA GLY A 360 4.78 -23.53 2.00
C GLY A 360 6.12 -23.73 1.30
N LYS A 361 7.23 -23.29 1.90
CA LYS A 361 8.59 -23.48 1.37
C LYS A 361 9.39 -24.37 2.29
N TYR A 362 9.53 -25.65 1.92
CA TYR A 362 10.14 -26.68 2.76
C TYR A 362 11.57 -27.00 2.36
N SER A 363 11.96 -26.62 1.15
CA SER A 363 13.26 -26.88 0.56
C SER A 363 13.78 -25.67 -0.21
N SER A 364 15.08 -25.66 -0.49
CA SER A 364 15.70 -24.63 -1.34
C SER A 364 15.10 -24.56 -2.75
N ALA A 365 14.49 -25.65 -3.24
CA ALA A 365 13.81 -25.66 -4.54
C ALA A 365 12.49 -24.85 -4.52
N ASP A 366 11.85 -24.72 -3.35
CA ASP A 366 10.61 -23.94 -3.16
C ASP A 366 10.90 -22.43 -3.01
N GLU A 367 12.18 -22.07 -2.80
CA GLU A 367 12.66 -20.70 -2.71
C GLU A 367 12.79 -20.05 -4.10
N LEU A 368 11.67 -19.86 -4.80
CA LEU A 368 11.62 -19.30 -6.16
C LEU A 368 12.33 -17.94 -6.34
N ASN A 369 12.51 -17.16 -5.26
CA ASN A 369 13.15 -15.85 -5.29
C ASN A 369 12.59 -14.89 -6.37
N CYS A 370 11.28 -14.99 -6.66
CA CYS A 370 10.64 -14.30 -7.78
C CYS A 370 10.46 -12.78 -7.61
N GLY A 371 10.70 -12.22 -6.42
CA GLY A 371 10.60 -10.77 -6.18
C GLY A 371 9.19 -10.19 -6.07
N SER A 372 8.12 -10.95 -6.32
CA SER A 372 6.74 -10.41 -6.38
C SER A 372 6.31 -9.69 -5.10
N CYS A 373 6.76 -10.20 -3.94
CA CYS A 373 6.45 -9.67 -2.62
C CYS A 373 7.26 -8.43 -2.20
N GLY A 374 8.18 -7.91 -3.04
CA GLY A 374 9.03 -6.76 -2.67
C GLY A 374 10.46 -7.11 -2.25
N TYR A 375 10.77 -8.39 -2.05
CA TYR A 375 12.07 -8.84 -1.54
C TYR A 375 12.77 -9.71 -2.57
N LYS A 376 14.10 -9.51 -2.76
CA LYS A 376 14.86 -10.21 -3.81
C LYS A 376 14.94 -11.71 -3.55
N THR A 377 15.01 -12.12 -2.28
CA THR A 377 15.05 -13.54 -1.90
C THR A 377 13.96 -13.89 -0.89
N CYS A 378 13.60 -15.18 -0.85
CA CYS A 378 12.64 -15.72 0.09
C CYS A 378 13.16 -15.58 1.53
N ARG A 379 14.46 -15.76 1.75
CA ARG A 379 15.11 -15.50 3.04
C ARG A 379 15.04 -14.02 3.44
N GLN A 380 15.28 -13.07 2.53
CA GLN A 380 15.08 -11.63 2.83
C GLN A 380 13.64 -11.33 3.24
N LYS A 381 12.66 -11.94 2.55
CA LYS A 381 11.25 -11.84 2.94
C LYS A 381 11.01 -12.42 4.34
N ALA A 382 11.60 -13.56 4.68
CA ALA A 382 11.46 -14.17 6.00
C ALA A 382 12.06 -13.28 7.11
N ILE A 383 13.24 -12.70 6.89
CA ILE A 383 13.85 -11.72 7.81
C ILE A 383 12.93 -10.51 8.00
N ALA A 384 12.29 -10.03 6.93
CA ALA A 384 11.35 -8.93 7.02
C ALA A 384 10.06 -9.29 7.77
N VAL A 385 9.55 -10.52 7.62
CA VAL A 385 8.42 -11.03 8.40
C VAL A 385 8.79 -11.11 9.88
N TYR A 386 9.98 -11.61 10.20
CA TYR A 386 10.50 -11.67 11.57
C TYR A 386 10.55 -10.29 12.23
N ASN A 387 10.95 -9.26 11.49
CA ASN A 387 11.02 -7.88 11.97
C ASN A 387 9.68 -7.12 11.88
N HIS A 388 8.55 -7.80 11.62
CA HIS A 388 7.23 -7.19 11.42
C HIS A 388 7.18 -6.10 10.33
N MET A 389 8.09 -6.19 9.36
CA MET A 389 8.13 -5.31 8.19
C MET A 389 7.22 -5.83 7.07
N ALA A 390 6.83 -7.11 7.12
CA ALA A 390 6.16 -7.76 6.02
C ALA A 390 5.22 -8.87 6.51
N GLU A 391 4.14 -9.13 5.77
CA GLU A 391 3.16 -10.16 6.14
C GLU A 391 3.35 -11.44 5.29
N PRO A 392 3.10 -12.65 5.82
CA PRO A 392 3.18 -13.90 5.06
C PRO A 392 2.31 -13.90 3.78
N SER A 393 1.13 -13.28 3.86
CA SER A 393 0.15 -13.10 2.77
C SER A 393 0.69 -12.34 1.56
N MET A 394 1.81 -11.62 1.67
CA MET A 394 2.40 -10.92 0.52
C MET A 394 3.05 -11.89 -0.50
N CYS A 395 3.21 -13.16 -0.15
CA CYS A 395 3.76 -14.17 -1.06
C CYS A 395 2.65 -14.65 -2.02
N LEU A 396 2.69 -14.18 -3.27
CA LEU A 396 1.68 -14.54 -4.29
C LEU A 396 1.55 -16.05 -4.51
N PRO A 397 2.63 -16.85 -4.66
CA PRO A 397 2.51 -18.30 -4.77
C PRO A 397 1.83 -18.95 -3.56
N TYR A 398 2.18 -18.51 -2.34
CA TYR A 398 1.54 -18.99 -1.12
C TYR A 398 0.05 -18.67 -1.08
N MET A 399 -0.33 -17.43 -1.44
CA MET A 399 -1.73 -17.03 -1.48
C MET A 399 -2.53 -17.78 -2.54
N LYS A 400 -1.93 -18.03 -3.71
CA LYS A 400 -2.55 -18.82 -4.78
C LYS A 400 -2.81 -20.25 -4.30
N HIS A 401 -1.79 -20.93 -3.79
CA HIS A 401 -1.91 -22.30 -3.27
C HIS A 401 -2.93 -22.39 -2.12
N LYS A 402 -2.91 -21.41 -1.20
CA LYS A 402 -3.86 -21.34 -0.09
C LYS A 402 -5.30 -21.18 -0.58
N ALA A 403 -5.54 -20.36 -1.61
CA ALA A 403 -6.87 -20.19 -2.19
C ALA A 403 -7.35 -21.47 -2.91
N GLU A 404 -6.49 -22.11 -3.71
CA GLU A 404 -6.79 -23.36 -4.42
C GLU A 404 -7.12 -24.49 -3.43
N THR A 405 -6.34 -24.63 -2.35
CA THR A 405 -6.56 -25.68 -1.34
C THR A 405 -7.93 -25.57 -0.68
N TYR A 406 -8.37 -24.37 -0.30
CA TYR A 406 -9.68 -24.22 0.36
C TYR A 406 -10.84 -24.55 -0.57
N SER A 407 -10.80 -24.08 -1.82
CA SER A 407 -11.86 -24.38 -2.79
C SER A 407 -11.96 -25.88 -3.06
N HIS A 408 -10.83 -26.57 -3.22
CA HIS A 408 -10.81 -28.02 -3.44
C HIS A 408 -11.34 -28.79 -2.22
N VAL A 409 -10.91 -28.44 -1.00
CA VAL A 409 -11.38 -29.13 0.22
C VAL A 409 -12.88 -28.96 0.42
N ILE A 410 -13.41 -27.75 0.19
CA ILE A 410 -14.86 -27.50 0.29
C ILE A 410 -15.62 -28.32 -0.75
N PHE A 411 -15.15 -28.33 -2.00
CA PHE A 411 -15.75 -29.10 -3.09
C PHE A 411 -15.74 -30.60 -2.79
N ASP A 412 -14.63 -31.15 -2.31
CA ASP A 412 -14.45 -32.59 -2.09
C ASP A 412 -15.19 -33.14 -0.86
N VAL A 413 -15.26 -32.36 0.23
CA VAL A 413 -15.76 -32.82 1.54
C VAL A 413 -17.23 -32.48 1.75
N THR A 414 -17.81 -31.54 1.00
CA THR A 414 -19.21 -31.16 1.18
C THR A 414 -20.17 -32.35 0.95
N PRO A 415 -21.16 -32.57 1.84
CA PRO A 415 -22.13 -33.64 1.68
C PRO A 415 -23.17 -33.34 0.59
N SER A 416 -23.37 -32.06 0.24
CA SER A 416 -24.24 -31.67 -0.85
C SER A 416 -23.72 -32.20 -2.18
N ILE A 417 -24.64 -32.58 -3.06
CA ILE A 417 -24.34 -33.01 -4.42
C ILE A 417 -24.07 -31.74 -5.24
N ILE A 418 -22.88 -31.65 -5.84
CA ILE A 418 -22.49 -30.48 -6.63
C ILE A 418 -22.14 -30.91 -8.05
N LEU A 419 -22.77 -30.25 -9.02
CA LEU A 419 -22.52 -30.35 -10.44
C LEU A 419 -22.12 -28.98 -11.00
N VAL A 420 -21.09 -28.94 -11.84
CA VAL A 420 -20.70 -27.73 -12.59
C VAL A 420 -21.07 -27.95 -14.05
N VAL A 421 -21.83 -27.03 -14.63
CA VAL A 421 -22.41 -27.16 -15.97
C VAL A 421 -22.02 -25.94 -16.81
N ASN A 422 -21.62 -26.12 -18.06
CA ASN A 422 -21.33 -25.01 -18.99
C ASN A 422 -22.60 -24.49 -19.69
N HIS A 423 -22.42 -23.47 -20.55
CA HIS A 423 -23.52 -22.87 -21.31
C HIS A 423 -24.10 -23.80 -22.39
N GLU A 424 -23.39 -24.85 -22.81
CA GLU A 424 -23.91 -25.92 -23.66
C GLU A 424 -24.66 -27.01 -22.89
N LEU A 425 -24.93 -26.81 -21.59
CA LEU A 425 -25.64 -27.74 -20.72
C LEU A 425 -24.94 -29.10 -20.57
N THR A 426 -23.60 -29.10 -20.58
CA THR A 426 -22.77 -30.30 -20.34
C THR A 426 -21.99 -30.20 -19.03
N ILE A 427 -21.74 -31.34 -18.39
CA ILE A 427 -21.01 -31.41 -17.13
C ILE A 427 -19.53 -31.07 -17.35
N VAL A 428 -19.04 -30.09 -16.59
CA VAL A 428 -17.64 -29.68 -16.52
C VAL A 428 -16.94 -30.33 -15.33
N ASP A 429 -17.63 -30.44 -14.19
CA ASP A 429 -17.09 -31.03 -12.97
C ASP A 429 -18.21 -31.55 -12.06
N MET A 430 -17.89 -32.47 -11.16
CA MET A 430 -18.78 -32.97 -10.12
C MET A 430 -18.01 -33.41 -8.87
N ASN A 431 -18.60 -33.19 -7.70
CA ASN A 431 -17.97 -33.54 -6.45
C ASN A 431 -18.15 -35.04 -6.08
N PRO A 432 -17.39 -35.57 -5.11
CA PRO A 432 -17.53 -36.97 -4.68
C PRO A 432 -18.94 -37.34 -4.19
N ALA A 433 -19.72 -36.39 -3.65
CA ALA A 433 -21.11 -36.65 -3.26
C ALA A 433 -22.00 -36.90 -4.49
N ALA A 434 -21.83 -36.11 -5.56
CA ALA A 434 -22.50 -36.33 -6.83
C ALA A 434 -22.14 -37.68 -7.46
N GLN A 435 -20.85 -38.05 -7.46
CA GLN A 435 -20.41 -39.35 -7.98
C GLN A 435 -21.09 -40.52 -7.25
N ARG A 436 -21.21 -40.44 -5.91
CA ARG A 436 -21.91 -41.46 -5.11
C ARG A 436 -23.42 -41.47 -5.36
N PHE A 437 -24.02 -40.30 -5.57
CA PHE A 437 -25.46 -40.18 -5.75
C PHE A 437 -25.92 -40.68 -7.12
N PHE A 438 -25.20 -40.32 -8.18
CA PHE A 438 -25.50 -40.71 -9.56
C PHE A 438 -24.84 -42.04 -9.99
N ASP A 439 -24.07 -42.66 -9.10
CA ASP A 439 -23.34 -43.92 -9.35
C ASP A 439 -22.47 -43.87 -10.62
N ILE A 440 -21.74 -42.77 -10.79
CA ILE A 440 -20.88 -42.51 -11.95
C ILE A 440 -19.56 -41.88 -11.50
N THR A 441 -18.46 -42.21 -12.17
CA THR A 441 -17.18 -41.54 -11.89
C THR A 441 -17.14 -40.16 -12.55
N LYS A 442 -16.37 -39.23 -11.97
CA LYS A 442 -16.17 -37.89 -12.53
C LYS A 442 -15.73 -37.94 -14.00
N ASP A 443 -14.75 -38.79 -14.32
CA ASP A 443 -14.21 -38.92 -15.67
C ASP A 443 -15.24 -39.45 -16.69
N GLN A 444 -16.24 -40.21 -16.23
CA GLN A 444 -17.33 -40.69 -17.08
C GLN A 444 -18.44 -39.65 -17.26
N ALA A 445 -18.61 -38.75 -16.27
CA ALA A 445 -19.68 -37.77 -16.27
C ALA A 445 -19.34 -36.49 -17.04
N ILE A 446 -18.07 -36.10 -17.08
CA ILE A 446 -17.58 -34.94 -17.83
C ILE A 446 -18.01 -35.05 -19.31
N GLU A 447 -18.40 -33.92 -19.91
CA GLU A 447 -18.93 -33.79 -21.28
C GLU A 447 -20.30 -34.44 -21.54
N LEU A 448 -20.89 -35.14 -20.56
CA LEU A 448 -22.27 -35.62 -20.71
C LEU A 448 -23.27 -34.46 -20.58
N PRO A 449 -24.38 -34.48 -21.33
CA PRO A 449 -25.48 -33.54 -21.15
C PRO A 449 -26.10 -33.63 -19.75
N ILE A 450 -26.47 -32.49 -19.17
CA ILE A 450 -27.13 -32.43 -17.86
C ILE A 450 -28.48 -33.16 -17.86
N SER A 451 -29.16 -33.25 -19.01
CA SER A 451 -30.40 -34.04 -19.22
C SER A 451 -30.28 -35.51 -18.83
N VAL A 452 -29.07 -36.06 -18.75
CA VAL A 452 -28.84 -37.42 -18.24
C VAL A 452 -29.11 -37.52 -16.74
N PHE A 453 -28.95 -36.42 -16.01
CA PHE A 453 -28.99 -36.36 -14.54
C PHE A 453 -30.20 -35.59 -14.01
N LEU A 454 -30.55 -34.47 -14.65
CA LEU A 454 -31.57 -33.51 -14.20
C LEU A 454 -32.30 -32.91 -15.41
N GLU A 455 -33.46 -32.31 -15.19
CA GLU A 455 -34.21 -31.61 -16.26
C GLU A 455 -33.47 -30.32 -16.68
N GLU A 456 -33.49 -29.99 -17.97
CA GLU A 456 -32.76 -28.83 -18.52
C GLU A 456 -33.49 -27.49 -18.30
N GLU A 457 -34.82 -27.51 -18.09
CA GLU A 457 -35.65 -26.30 -17.98
C GLU A 457 -35.15 -25.30 -16.92
N PRO A 458 -34.80 -25.72 -15.68
CA PRO A 458 -34.29 -24.80 -14.66
C PRO A 458 -32.96 -24.13 -15.06
N PHE A 459 -32.09 -24.85 -15.77
CA PHE A 459 -30.80 -24.32 -16.23
C PHE A 459 -31.00 -23.29 -17.34
N LEU A 460 -31.91 -23.55 -18.27
CA LEU A 460 -32.30 -22.61 -19.33
C LEU A 460 -32.92 -21.34 -18.74
N GLU A 461 -33.78 -21.46 -17.73
CA GLU A 461 -34.39 -20.32 -17.04
C GLU A 461 -33.33 -19.41 -16.39
N VAL A 462 -32.33 -19.99 -15.70
CA VAL A 462 -31.22 -19.25 -15.10
C VAL A 462 -30.34 -18.57 -16.18
N MET A 463 -30.13 -19.23 -17.32
CA MET A 463 -29.39 -18.65 -18.45
C MET A 463 -30.11 -17.44 -19.06
N GLU A 464 -31.42 -17.55 -19.29
CA GLU A 464 -32.24 -16.50 -19.91
C GLU A 464 -32.50 -15.33 -18.96
N SER A 465 -32.94 -15.61 -17.73
CA SER A 465 -33.28 -14.60 -16.72
C SER A 465 -32.05 -13.90 -16.14
N LYS A 466 -30.87 -14.56 -16.20
CA LYS A 466 -29.63 -14.14 -15.54
C LYS A 466 -29.78 -13.97 -14.02
N GLN A 467 -30.72 -14.66 -13.40
CA GLN A 467 -30.93 -14.68 -11.95
C GLN A 467 -30.67 -16.08 -11.42
N ASP A 468 -30.13 -16.16 -10.19
CA ASP A 468 -29.92 -17.44 -9.52
C ASP A 468 -31.27 -18.07 -9.16
N LEU A 469 -31.35 -19.39 -9.30
CA LEU A 469 -32.49 -20.19 -8.87
C LEU A 469 -32.11 -20.86 -7.55
N VAL A 470 -32.85 -20.56 -6.48
CA VAL A 470 -32.53 -21.05 -5.13
C VAL A 470 -33.76 -21.71 -4.52
N GLY A 471 -33.62 -22.94 -4.08
CA GLY A 471 -34.64 -23.59 -3.26
C GLY A 471 -35.73 -24.33 -4.03
N LEU A 472 -35.48 -24.78 -5.26
CA LEU A 472 -36.46 -25.55 -6.03
C LEU A 472 -36.55 -26.97 -5.48
N ARG A 473 -37.73 -27.36 -5.00
CA ARG A 473 -37.94 -28.71 -4.46
C ARG A 473 -38.26 -29.68 -5.60
N LEU A 474 -37.47 -30.74 -5.71
CA LEU A 474 -37.61 -31.77 -6.74
C LEU A 474 -37.69 -33.16 -6.11
N THR A 475 -38.34 -34.08 -6.82
CA THR A 475 -38.35 -35.50 -6.48
C THR A 475 -37.70 -36.30 -7.61
N LEU A 476 -36.57 -36.93 -7.31
CA LEU A 476 -35.76 -37.71 -8.25
C LEU A 476 -35.94 -39.22 -8.00
N ASN A 477 -35.46 -40.04 -8.96
CA ASN A 477 -35.49 -41.51 -8.89
C ASN A 477 -36.89 -42.10 -8.67
N ASN A 478 -37.86 -41.81 -9.55
CA ASN A 478 -39.24 -42.30 -9.45
C ASN A 478 -39.90 -42.02 -8.08
N ASN A 479 -39.79 -40.77 -7.61
CA ASN A 479 -40.35 -40.27 -6.34
C ASN A 479 -39.73 -40.85 -5.06
N GLN A 480 -38.50 -41.37 -5.11
CA GLN A 480 -37.85 -41.97 -3.94
C GLN A 480 -36.96 -41.01 -3.16
N THR A 481 -36.41 -40.00 -3.83
CA THR A 481 -35.50 -39.02 -3.24
C THR A 481 -36.07 -37.61 -3.37
N THR A 482 -36.16 -36.87 -2.28
CA THR A 482 -36.52 -35.44 -2.33
C THR A 482 -35.27 -34.59 -2.18
N VAL A 483 -35.00 -33.72 -3.15
CA VAL A 483 -33.86 -32.80 -3.12
C VAL A 483 -34.32 -31.36 -3.17
N ILE A 484 -33.54 -30.46 -2.60
CA ILE A 484 -33.59 -29.03 -2.92
C ILE A 484 -32.50 -28.75 -3.92
N GLU A 485 -32.88 -28.30 -5.11
CA GLU A 485 -31.99 -27.78 -6.14
C GLU A 485 -31.78 -26.28 -5.98
N SER A 486 -30.53 -25.85 -6.14
CA SER A 486 -30.16 -24.46 -6.33
C SER A 486 -29.14 -24.36 -7.46
N ILE A 487 -29.41 -23.51 -8.44
CA ILE A 487 -28.56 -23.27 -9.60
C ILE A 487 -28.05 -21.82 -9.51
N ILE A 488 -26.76 -21.69 -9.26
CA ILE A 488 -26.09 -20.41 -9.06
C ILE A 488 -25.20 -20.14 -10.27
N ARG A 489 -25.32 -18.95 -10.85
CA ARG A 489 -24.47 -18.54 -11.97
C ARG A 489 -23.14 -17.99 -11.47
N ILE A 490 -22.02 -18.47 -12.02
CA ILE A 490 -20.71 -17.89 -11.72
C ILE A 490 -20.41 -16.77 -12.72
N GLU A 491 -20.44 -15.52 -12.26
CA GLU A 491 -20.11 -14.35 -13.09
C GLU A 491 -18.71 -14.48 -13.70
N HIS A 492 -18.58 -14.11 -14.98
CA HIS A 492 -17.34 -14.13 -15.78
C HIS A 492 -16.76 -15.51 -16.16
N GLN A 493 -17.38 -16.63 -15.80
CA GLN A 493 -16.86 -17.97 -16.16
C GLN A 493 -17.79 -18.79 -17.08
N GLU A 494 -18.94 -18.25 -17.52
CA GLU A 494 -19.92 -18.94 -18.40
C GLU A 494 -20.30 -20.36 -17.94
N VAL A 495 -20.27 -20.60 -16.62
CA VAL A 495 -20.66 -21.86 -15.97
C VAL A 495 -21.71 -21.61 -14.88
N MET A 496 -22.50 -22.64 -14.62
CA MET A 496 -23.51 -22.71 -13.57
C MET A 496 -23.15 -23.79 -12.57
N LEU A 497 -23.34 -23.49 -11.30
CA LEU A 497 -23.15 -24.40 -10.18
C LEU A 497 -24.52 -24.90 -9.73
N CYS A 498 -24.82 -26.18 -9.97
CA CYS A 498 -26.00 -26.84 -9.43
C CYS A 498 -25.65 -27.55 -8.12
N ILE A 499 -26.38 -27.22 -7.05
CA ILE A 499 -26.25 -27.81 -5.73
C ILE A 499 -27.56 -28.51 -5.40
N LEU A 500 -27.51 -29.81 -5.16
CA LEU A 500 -28.63 -30.59 -4.65
C LEU A 500 -28.39 -30.95 -3.18
N HIS A 501 -29.35 -30.62 -2.33
CA HIS A 501 -29.38 -31.05 -0.94
C HIS A 501 -30.44 -32.15 -0.78
N ASP A 502 -30.01 -33.37 -0.43
CA ASP A 502 -30.92 -34.48 -0.16
C ASP A 502 -31.63 -34.29 1.19
N LEU A 503 -32.97 -34.21 1.16
CA LEU A 503 -33.83 -34.08 2.34
C LEU A 503 -34.55 -35.39 2.70
N THR A 504 -34.24 -36.48 2.01
CA THR A 504 -35.03 -37.72 2.08
C THR A 504 -35.04 -38.31 3.49
N GLU A 505 -33.89 -38.36 4.17
CA GLU A 505 -33.84 -38.86 5.55
C GLU A 505 -34.54 -37.94 6.54
N GLU A 506 -34.42 -36.62 6.37
CA GLU A 506 -35.05 -35.62 7.23
C GLU A 506 -36.57 -35.70 7.13
N ILE A 507 -37.11 -35.79 5.92
CA ILE A 507 -38.55 -35.95 5.67
C ILE A 507 -39.05 -37.29 6.23
N ARG A 508 -38.34 -38.39 6.00
CA ARG A 508 -38.72 -39.72 6.54
C ARG A 508 -38.71 -39.71 8.07
N HIS A 509 -37.74 -39.03 8.67
CA HIS A 509 -37.66 -38.89 10.12
C HIS A 509 -38.86 -38.09 10.66
N GLU A 510 -39.21 -36.99 9.98
CA GLU A 510 -40.36 -36.16 10.35
C GLU A 510 -41.69 -36.93 10.23
N GLU A 511 -41.91 -37.67 9.12
CA GLU A 511 -43.07 -38.54 8.95
C GLU A 511 -43.15 -39.64 10.01
N HIS A 512 -42.01 -40.25 10.35
CA HIS A 512 -41.95 -41.26 11.40
C HIS A 512 -42.33 -40.68 12.77
N LEU A 513 -41.81 -39.51 13.12
CA LEU A 513 -42.17 -38.79 14.34
C LEU A 513 -43.67 -38.44 14.37
N GLN A 514 -44.24 -38.01 13.25
CA GLN A 514 -45.68 -37.76 13.15
C GLN A 514 -46.51 -39.03 13.40
N ARG A 515 -46.12 -40.17 12.81
CA ARG A 515 -46.78 -41.47 13.08
C ARG A 515 -46.71 -41.86 14.56
N LEU A 516 -45.56 -41.70 15.21
CA LEU A 516 -45.42 -41.98 16.64
C LEU A 516 -46.35 -41.11 17.49
N LYS A 517 -46.48 -39.82 17.15
CA LYS A 517 -47.41 -38.90 17.82
C LYS A 517 -48.87 -39.35 17.68
N ILE A 518 -49.29 -39.72 16.47
CA ILE A 518 -50.66 -40.21 16.22
C ILE A 518 -50.93 -41.48 17.03
N ASN A 519 -50.01 -42.45 16.98
CA ASN A 519 -50.14 -43.71 17.75
C ASN A 519 -50.23 -43.46 19.26
N ALA A 520 -49.48 -42.49 19.80
CA ALA A 520 -49.54 -42.13 21.20
C ALA A 520 -50.90 -41.53 21.60
N ILE A 521 -51.48 -40.70 20.74
CA ILE A 521 -52.83 -40.13 20.94
C ILE A 521 -53.87 -41.25 20.96
N ASP A 522 -53.81 -42.18 19.99
CA ASP A 522 -54.75 -43.31 19.92
C ASP A 522 -54.66 -44.21 21.17
N MET A 523 -53.44 -44.51 21.63
CA MET A 523 -53.23 -45.27 22.87
C MET A 523 -53.81 -44.55 24.08
N ALA A 524 -53.61 -43.23 24.20
CA ALA A 524 -54.19 -42.44 25.28
C ALA A 524 -55.73 -42.50 25.26
N GLN A 525 -56.33 -42.37 24.07
CA GLN A 525 -57.80 -42.44 23.90
C GLN A 525 -58.36 -43.82 24.29
N GLN A 526 -57.65 -44.91 23.96
CA GLN A 526 -58.04 -46.26 24.38
C GLN A 526 -58.02 -46.42 25.92
N VAL A 527 -57.02 -45.86 26.59
CA VAL A 527 -56.95 -45.88 28.07
C VAL A 527 -58.10 -45.08 28.66
N ILE A 528 -58.38 -43.88 28.13
CA ILE A 528 -59.53 -43.05 28.56
C ILE A 528 -60.83 -43.82 28.42
N ASN A 529 -61.07 -44.46 27.27
CA ASN A 529 -62.29 -45.23 27.04
C ASN A 529 -62.42 -46.40 28.02
N LYS A 530 -61.32 -47.13 28.31
CA LYS A 530 -61.32 -48.19 29.34
C LYS A 530 -61.64 -47.64 30.72
N GLN A 531 -61.04 -46.52 31.13
CA GLN A 531 -61.31 -45.89 32.43
C GLN A 531 -62.76 -45.42 32.55
N MET A 532 -63.34 -44.89 31.47
CA MET A 532 -64.75 -44.50 31.42
C MET A 532 -65.70 -45.70 31.60
N ILE A 533 -65.40 -46.85 30.99
CA ILE A 533 -66.20 -48.07 31.18
C ILE A 533 -66.12 -48.54 32.64
N VAL A 534 -64.91 -48.60 33.22
CA VAL A 534 -64.71 -48.97 34.63
C VAL A 534 -65.45 -48.01 35.56
N ALA A 535 -65.40 -46.70 35.29
CA ALA A 535 -66.14 -45.71 36.07
C ALA A 535 -67.66 -45.92 35.99
N GLN A 536 -68.20 -46.29 34.81
CA GLN A 536 -69.61 -46.61 34.65
C GLN A 536 -70.01 -47.88 35.43
N GLU A 537 -69.18 -48.93 35.44
CA GLU A 537 -69.42 -50.13 36.24
C GLU A 537 -69.40 -49.83 37.74
N ILE A 538 -68.43 -49.05 38.21
CA ILE A 538 -68.36 -48.60 39.62
C ILE A 538 -69.58 -47.76 39.98
N ALA A 539 -70.00 -46.83 39.11
CA ALA A 539 -71.19 -46.01 39.33
C ALA A 539 -72.47 -46.87 39.39
N SER A 540 -72.57 -47.90 38.55
CA SER A 540 -73.69 -48.86 38.58
C SER A 540 -73.74 -49.62 39.91
N LEU A 541 -72.60 -50.18 40.36
CA LEU A 541 -72.50 -50.91 41.63
C LEU A 541 -72.77 -50.00 42.84
N LEU A 542 -72.28 -48.76 42.82
CA LEU A 542 -72.59 -47.75 43.84
C LEU A 542 -74.07 -47.39 43.85
N GLY A 543 -74.69 -47.26 42.67
CA GLY A 543 -76.14 -47.03 42.55
C GLY A 543 -76.95 -48.16 43.18
N GLU A 544 -76.58 -49.41 42.90
CA GLU A 544 -77.24 -50.61 43.43
C GLU A 544 -77.12 -50.71 44.96
N THR A 545 -75.90 -50.59 45.50
CA THR A 545 -75.65 -50.62 46.95
C THR A 545 -76.33 -49.46 47.69
N THR A 546 -76.39 -48.28 47.09
CA THR A 546 -77.10 -47.12 47.67
C THR A 546 -78.61 -47.36 47.73
N ALA A 547 -79.18 -47.98 46.69
CA ALA A 547 -80.59 -48.34 46.66
C ALA A 547 -80.93 -49.39 47.74
N GLU A 548 -80.12 -50.44 47.87
CA GLU A 548 -80.28 -51.46 48.93
C GLU A 548 -80.16 -50.85 50.34
N THR A 549 -79.19 -49.98 50.53
CA THR A 549 -78.98 -49.27 51.81
C THR A 549 -80.19 -48.40 52.14
N LYS A 550 -80.74 -47.68 51.15
CA LYS A 550 -81.95 -46.86 51.33
C LYS A 550 -83.15 -47.73 51.72
N VAL A 551 -83.39 -48.86 51.04
CA VAL A 551 -84.49 -49.78 51.38
C VAL A 551 -84.35 -50.29 52.81
N THR A 552 -83.14 -50.69 53.19
CA THR A 552 -82.83 -51.21 54.53
C THR A 552 -83.04 -50.14 55.61
N LEU A 553 -82.51 -48.93 55.40
CA LEU A 553 -82.70 -47.81 56.32
C LEU A 553 -84.16 -47.35 56.40
N THR A 554 -84.91 -47.43 55.30
CA THR A 554 -86.35 -47.07 55.29
C THR A 554 -87.15 -48.08 56.12
N ARG A 555 -86.90 -49.38 55.95
CA ARG A 555 -87.47 -50.44 56.82
C ARG A 555 -87.10 -50.25 58.29
N LEU A 556 -85.86 -49.88 58.57
CA LEU A 556 -85.39 -49.64 59.93
C LEU A 556 -86.07 -48.41 60.54
N LYS A 557 -86.31 -47.37 59.74
CA LYS A 557 -87.10 -46.20 60.14
C LYS A 557 -88.55 -46.57 60.47
N GLU A 558 -89.19 -47.40 59.64
CA GLU A 558 -90.56 -47.90 59.88
C GLU A 558 -90.64 -48.69 61.20
N LEU A 559 -89.67 -49.57 61.47
CA LEU A 559 -89.59 -50.33 62.72
C LEU A 559 -89.37 -49.46 63.98
N ILE A 560 -88.62 -48.36 63.86
CA ILE A 560 -88.44 -47.41 64.97
C ILE A 560 -89.72 -46.59 65.20
N GLN A 561 -90.41 -46.19 64.14
CA GLN A 561 -91.67 -45.43 64.23
C GLN A 561 -92.83 -46.24 64.82
N GLU A 562 -92.80 -47.58 64.71
CA GLU A 562 -93.79 -48.46 65.37
C GLU A 562 -93.62 -48.56 66.91
N ASN A 563 -92.52 -48.06 67.49
CA ASN A 563 -92.22 -48.13 68.93
C ASN A 563 -92.41 -46.80 69.70
N GLU A 564 -93.09 -45.80 69.13
CA GLU A 564 -93.41 -44.51 69.78
C GLU A 564 -94.92 -44.27 70.05
N VAL A 565 -95.70 -45.33 70.33
CA VAL A 565 -97.08 -45.22 70.86
C VAL A 565 -97.26 -45.97 72.17
#